data_AF-A0A7G1N7I8-F1
#
_entry.id   AF-A0A7G1N7I8-F1
#
_cell.length_a   1.000
_cell.length_b   1.000
_cell.length_c   1.000
_cell.angle_alpha   90.00
_cell.angle_beta   90.00
_cell.angle_gamma   90.00
#
_symmetry.space_group_name_H-M   'P 1'
#
loop_
_entity.id
_entity.type
_entity.pdbx_description
1 polymer ?
#
loop_
_entity_poly.entity_id
_entity_poly.type
_entity_poly.pdbx_seq_one_letter_code
_entity_poly.pdbx_strand_id
1 'polypeptide(L)'
;MLPAELPPLPALTRAEAELIERYLEVVDLLGRINPAQDGDTYRGLRAAQALVGKATALRDALVLGGERRTARLTLPPESVS
;
A
#
# COMPACT_ATOMS: atom_id res chain seq x y z
N MET A 1 -6.01 -18.34 -28.29
CA MET A 1 -4.57 -18.03 -28.10
C MET A 1 -4.39 -17.65 -26.64
N LEU A 2 -3.78 -18.52 -25.83
CA LEU A 2 -3.34 -18.13 -24.48
C LEU A 2 -2.20 -17.11 -24.63
N PRO A 3 -2.12 -16.05 -23.80
CA PRO A 3 -1.04 -15.09 -23.90
C PRO A 3 0.30 -15.81 -23.66
N ALA A 4 1.37 -15.31 -24.28
CA ALA A 4 2.72 -15.77 -23.99
C ALA A 4 2.97 -15.74 -22.47
N GLU A 5 3.61 -16.79 -21.97
CA GLU A 5 3.85 -17.00 -20.54
C GLU A 5 4.59 -15.78 -19.96
N LEU A 6 3.94 -15.09 -19.03
CA LEU A 6 4.50 -13.88 -18.40
C LEU A 6 5.74 -14.28 -17.57
N PRO A 7 6.80 -13.45 -17.58
CA PRO A 7 7.94 -13.70 -16.71
C PRO A 7 7.47 -13.76 -15.25
N PRO A 8 8.10 -14.61 -14.41
CA PRO A 8 7.71 -14.75 -13.01
C PRO A 8 7.84 -13.40 -12.29
N LEU A 9 6.85 -13.10 -11.44
CA LEU A 9 6.86 -11.86 -10.68
C LEU A 9 8.06 -11.84 -9.71
N PRO A 10 8.81 -10.74 -9.65
CA PRO A 10 9.90 -10.61 -8.69
C PRO A 10 9.35 -10.60 -7.26
N ALA A 11 10.16 -11.06 -6.31
CA ALA A 11 9.79 -11.04 -4.90
C ALA A 11 9.65 -9.59 -4.40
N LEU A 12 8.58 -9.32 -3.65
CA LEU A 12 8.34 -8.03 -3.03
C LEU A 12 9.39 -7.75 -1.95
N THR A 13 9.93 -6.54 -1.94
CA THR A 13 10.68 -6.07 -0.79
C THR A 13 9.74 -5.90 0.42
N ARG A 14 10.29 -5.91 1.64
CA ARG A 14 9.47 -5.70 2.85
C ARG A 14 8.73 -4.37 2.84
N ALA A 15 9.33 -3.32 2.27
CA ALA A 15 8.68 -2.02 2.13
C ALA A 15 7.51 -2.05 1.13
N GLU A 16 7.64 -2.80 0.03
CA GLU A 16 6.56 -2.96 -0.97
C GLU A 16 5.42 -3.81 -0.42
N ALA A 17 5.74 -4.88 0.33
CA ALA A 17 4.73 -5.67 1.02
C ALA A 17 3.97 -4.81 2.05
N GLU A 18 4.69 -4.03 2.86
CA GLU A 18 4.07 -3.13 3.83
C GLU A 18 3.18 -2.06 3.18
N LEU A 19 3.61 -1.51 2.04
CA LEU A 19 2.82 -0.57 1.26
C LEU A 19 1.49 -1.19 0.80
N ILE A 20 1.54 -2.41 0.27
CA ILE A 20 0.36 -3.13 -0.21
C ILE A 20 -0.60 -3.43 0.96
N GLU A 21 -0.08 -3.89 2.10
CA GLU A 21 -0.88 -4.13 3.30
C GLU A 21 -1.62 -2.85 3.75
N ARG A 22 -0.90 -1.72 3.86
CA ARG A 22 -1.52 -0.44 4.23
C ARG A 22 -2.56 0.03 3.21
N TYR A 23 -2.30 -0.20 1.92
CA TYR A 23 -3.25 0.13 0.87
C TYR A 23 -4.54 -0.69 1.00
N LEU A 24 -4.42 -2.01 1.21
CA LEU A 24 -5.57 -2.88 1.38
C LEU A 24 -6.37 -2.55 2.65
N GLU A 25 -5.70 -2.17 3.74
CA GLU A 25 -6.38 -1.66 4.94
C GLU A 25 -7.22 -0.41 4.65
N VAL A 26 -6.72 0.51 3.83
CA VAL A 26 -7.45 1.72 3.41
C VAL A 26 -8.65 1.36 2.53
N VAL A 27 -8.47 0.45 1.57
CA VAL A 27 -9.54 0.01 0.66
C VAL A 27 -10.67 -0.71 1.41
N ASP A 28 -10.34 -1.55 2.39
CA ASP A 28 -11.34 -2.19 3.25
C ASP A 28 -12.16 -1.16 4.04
N LEU A 29 -11.51 -0.12 4.58
CA LEU A 29 -12.22 0.96 5.28
C LEU A 29 -13.11 1.78 4.34
N LEU A 30 -12.64 2.08 3.12
CA LEU A 30 -13.46 2.73 2.10
C LEU A 30 -14.69 1.89 1.72
N GLY A 31 -14.52 0.57 1.60
CA GLY A 31 -15.63 -0.35 1.39
C GLY A 31 -16.66 -0.28 2.52
N ARG A 32 -16.21 -0.29 3.78
CA ARG A 32 -17.10 -0.22 4.96
C ARG A 32 -17.86 1.09 5.13
N ILE A 33 -17.36 2.19 4.57
CA ILE A 33 -18.03 3.49 4.58
C ILE A 33 -19.10 3.56 3.48
N ASN A 34 -19.05 2.67 2.48
CA ASN A 34 -19.96 2.68 1.35
C ASN A 34 -21.43 2.58 1.84
N PRO A 35 -22.26 3.63 1.63
CA PRO A 35 -23.64 3.64 2.10
C PRO A 35 -24.55 2.64 1.36
N ALA A 36 -24.11 2.13 0.20
CA ALA A 36 -24.81 1.06 -0.52
C ALA A 36 -24.55 -0.33 0.09
N GLN A 37 -23.61 -0.44 1.03
CA GLN A 37 -23.38 -1.66 1.79
C GLN A 37 -24.22 -1.61 3.06
N ASP A 38 -25.30 -2.39 3.10
CA ASP A 38 -26.19 -2.48 4.25
C ASP A 38 -25.40 -2.75 5.53
N GLY A 39 -25.49 -1.82 6.50
CA GLY A 39 -24.69 -1.87 7.71
C GLY A 39 -25.06 -0.77 8.70
N ASP A 40 -24.77 -1.02 9.99
CA ASP A 40 -25.02 -0.08 11.08
C ASP A 40 -24.25 1.24 10.85
N THR A 41 -24.97 2.36 10.85
CA THR A 41 -24.44 3.74 10.73
C THR A 41 -23.23 3.98 11.63
N TYR A 42 -23.23 3.39 12.84
CA TYR A 42 -22.12 3.54 13.78
C TYR A 42 -20.85 2.85 13.28
N ARG A 43 -20.97 1.69 12.62
CA ARG A 43 -19.82 0.97 12.03
C ARG A 43 -19.19 1.77 10.89
N GLY A 44 -20.01 2.38 10.02
CA GLY A 44 -19.54 3.27 8.96
C GLY A 44 -18.79 4.49 9.51
N LEU A 45 -19.32 5.11 10.57
CA LEU A 45 -18.65 6.23 11.25
C LEU A 45 -17.29 5.82 11.83
N ARG A 46 -17.21 4.67 12.51
CA ARG A 46 -15.93 4.16 13.05
C ARG A 46 -14.92 3.84 11.95
N ALA A 47 -15.37 3.32 10.82
CA ALA A 47 -14.52 3.09 9.66
C ALA A 47 -13.96 4.41 9.09
N ALA A 48 -14.80 5.44 8.97
CA ALA A 48 -14.38 6.78 8.54
C ALA A 48 -13.36 7.41 9.49
N GLN A 49 -13.55 7.26 10.80
CA GLN A 49 -12.59 7.73 11.80
C GLN A 49 -11.24 7.01 11.68
N ALA A 50 -11.24 5.68 11.49
CA ALA A 50 -10.02 4.89 11.33
C ALA A 50 -9.28 5.19 10.01
N LEU A 51 -10.03 5.52 8.95
CA LEU A 51 -9.50 5.77 7.61
C LEU A 51 -8.42 6.85 7.60
N VAL A 52 -8.60 7.94 8.36
CA VAL A 52 -7.63 9.04 8.42
C VAL A 52 -6.26 8.54 8.91
N GLY A 53 -6.25 7.74 9.97
CA GLY A 53 -5.02 7.17 10.52
C GLY A 53 -4.35 6.19 9.55
N LYS A 54 -5.14 5.32 8.90
CA LYS A 54 -4.61 4.35 7.93
C LYS A 54 -4.08 5.01 6.66
N ALA A 55 -4.77 6.04 6.15
CA ALA A 55 -4.32 6.81 4.99
C ALA A 55 -3.02 7.58 5.28
N THR A 56 -2.88 8.11 6.51
CA THR A 56 -1.64 8.75 6.96
C THR A 56 -0.48 7.76 6.99
N ALA A 57 -0.68 6.57 7.58
CA ALA A 57 0.32 5.52 7.61
C ALA A 57 0.71 5.02 6.19
N LEU A 58 -0.26 4.92 5.28
CA LEU A 58 -0.01 4.59 3.87
C LEU A 58 0.88 5.64 3.19
N ARG A 59 0.57 6.93 3.37
CA ARG A 59 1.39 8.02 2.85
C ARG A 59 2.81 7.96 3.41
N ASP A 60 2.96 7.73 4.70
CA ASP A 60 4.29 7.67 5.34
C ASP A 60 5.11 6.48 4.82
N ALA A 61 4.46 5.32 4.60
CA ALA A 61 5.09 4.16 3.97
C ALA A 61 5.55 4.47 2.53
N LEU A 62 4.76 5.21 1.76
CA LEU A 62 5.12 5.67 0.40
C LEU A 62 6.34 6.59 0.42
N VAL A 63 6.36 7.60 1.31
CA VAL A 63 7.47 8.55 1.42
C VAL A 63 8.76 7.83 1.80
N LEU A 64 8.72 7.02 2.86
CA LEU A 64 9.90 6.29 3.32
C LEU A 64 10.38 5.25 2.30
N GLY A 65 9.47 4.62 1.56
CA GLY A 65 9.81 3.72 0.45
C GLY A 65 10.46 4.47 -0.71
N GLY A 66 9.95 5.65 -1.06
CA GLY A 66 10.47 6.53 -2.11
C GLY A 66 11.86 7.06 -1.79
N GLU A 67 12.11 7.53 -0.57
CA GLU A 67 13.43 7.98 -0.12
C GLU A 67 14.48 6.86 -0.19
N ARG A 68 14.14 5.65 0.28
CA ARG A 68 15.05 4.49 0.19
C ARG A 68 15.32 4.08 -1.25
N ARG A 69 14.33 4.16 -2.13
CA ARG A 69 14.47 3.82 -3.55
C ARG A 69 15.31 4.86 -4.28
N THR A 70 15.04 6.14 -4.07
CA THR A 70 15.81 7.25 -4.66
C THR A 70 17.27 7.18 -4.22
N ALA A 71 17.56 6.96 -2.93
CA ALA A 71 18.92 6.78 -2.41
C ALA A 71 19.68 5.63 -3.12
N ARG A 72 19.01 4.49 -3.37
CA ARG A 72 19.61 3.34 -4.08
C ARG A 72 19.92 3.64 -5.54
N LEU A 73 19.11 4.48 -6.19
CA LEU A 73 19.30 4.87 -7.59
C LEU A 73 20.38 5.95 -7.76
N THR A 74 20.61 6.77 -6.72
CA THR A 74 21.63 7.83 -6.74
C THR A 74 23.04 7.37 -6.33
N LEU A 75 23.17 6.19 -5.69
CA LEU A 75 24.47 5.61 -5.36
C LEU A 75 25.01 4.83 -6.57
N PRO A 76 26.25 5.06 -7.01
CA PRO A 76 26.85 4.31 -8.11
C PRO A 76 27.02 2.82 -7.72
N PRO A 77 26.88 1.89 -8.68
CA PRO A 77 26.83 0.45 -8.41
C PRO A 77 28.12 -0.19 -7.85
N GLU A 78 29.19 0.58 -7.60
CA GLU A 78 30.52 0.04 -7.26
C GLU A 78 30.98 0.33 -5.82
N SER A 79 30.11 0.81 -4.94
CA SER A 79 30.51 1.19 -3.55
C SER A 79 30.27 0.09 -2.51
N VAL A 80 30.08 -1.15 -2.92
CA VAL A 80 30.05 -2.31 -2.00
C VAL A 80 31.17 -3.25 -2.41
N SER A 81 32.34 -3.01 -1.83
CA SER A 81 33.46 -3.96 -1.82
C SER A 81 33.41 -4.81 -0.57
#